data_AF-A0AAE8FXS6-F1
#
_entry.id   AF-A0AAE8FXS6-F1
#
_cell.length_a   1.000
_cell.length_b   1.000
_cell.length_c   1.000
_cell.angle_alpha   90.00
_cell.angle_beta   90.00
_cell.angle_gamma   90.00
#
_symmetry.space_group_name_H-M   'P 1'
#
loop_
_entity.id
_entity.type
_entity.pdbx_description
1 polymer ?
#
loop_
_entity_poly.entity_id
_entity_poly.type
_entity_poly.pdbx_seq_one_letter_code
_entity_poly.pdbx_strand_id
1 'polypeptide(L)'
;MKKSFILTLLTIITLGLFQPATALAEEFQKLPSGIKRDQIGQKIKDFVKEHEKTTSGMATAVFDKDGTIYQGNFGYMNKEKGVKADDGSVFEWGSVTKLTVWISVMQLWEQGKINLEEDIRTYLPEGFLKNLRYDKPITMLDLMNHQSGFDEATLYMRSDKSIEEILKEQQPIQSFEPGTVTAYSNYGTGLAALIVERISGQRFVDYAHEHIFQPLGMDKTAILPDLSDNSYVQKKRQEAKGYDIQGKVLRKDSFIVGLYPIGAATGTLKDLQKFAQALLARKTLFERPETWSTLYSPSLTYPGTDTARNAHGFWANEYGTTVLGHGGNTLGFSSRMILDLEHGIGYIVMTNQSTEQNYNFQMPELVFGPRKTASKETQEQFSPGYYRTLRNFNQGPLAIFKMVSGFANNWQKPSEDQRLLNNFWTIYQSKGKPHIALGVADYEKISDFDFYKDFIVLGSGGLGIIYALGLLLISLILGAYRLIFRKKQDQPDHVWKVWNILTAVGVLVFPINLFLMFVAQASGDFSEIAQWRYILFAGLGLFLAGCAVFPLFSKARKRLGKGRLFLTALTSLSALAIVANILYWSLYQWWVM
;
A
#
# COMPACT_ATOMS: atom_id res chain seq x y z
N MET A 1 47.98 33.53 -43.88
CA MET A 1 47.96 32.78 -42.60
C MET A 1 49.27 32.01 -42.46
N LYS A 2 50.00 32.15 -41.35
CA LYS A 2 51.29 31.46 -41.15
C LYS A 2 51.07 29.95 -41.11
N LYS A 3 51.91 29.16 -41.81
CA LYS A 3 51.88 27.69 -41.86
C LYS A 3 51.71 27.03 -40.47
N SER A 4 52.30 27.64 -39.44
CA SER A 4 52.16 27.23 -38.04
C SER A 4 50.71 27.24 -37.54
N PHE A 5 49.89 28.23 -37.93
CA PHE A 5 48.50 28.32 -37.49
C PHE A 5 47.62 27.22 -38.11
N ILE A 6 47.90 26.86 -39.36
CA ILE A 6 47.20 25.76 -40.05
C ILE A 6 47.56 24.41 -39.43
N LEU A 7 48.85 24.19 -39.08
CA LEU A 7 49.31 22.99 -38.40
C LEU A 7 48.73 22.84 -36.98
N THR A 8 48.63 23.93 -36.21
CA THR A 8 48.02 23.88 -34.88
C THR A 8 46.52 23.60 -34.97
N LEU A 9 45.81 24.21 -35.93
CA LEU A 9 44.38 23.97 -36.13
C LEU A 9 44.12 22.53 -36.60
N LEU A 10 44.95 21.98 -37.51
CA LEU A 10 44.88 20.57 -37.93
C LEU A 10 45.14 19.60 -36.77
N THR A 11 46.08 19.92 -35.87
CA THR A 11 46.39 19.09 -34.70
C THR A 11 45.25 19.11 -33.67
N ILE A 12 44.58 20.25 -33.48
CA ILE A 12 43.40 20.36 -32.59
C ILE A 12 42.19 19.65 -33.22
N ILE A 13 42.02 19.72 -34.54
CA ILE A 13 40.94 19.04 -35.25
C ILE A 13 41.17 17.52 -35.25
N THR A 14 42.41 17.03 -35.40
CA THR A 14 42.70 15.60 -35.27
C THR A 14 42.60 15.12 -33.82
N LEU A 15 43.12 15.85 -32.83
CA LEU A 15 42.96 15.44 -31.42
C LEU A 15 41.51 15.59 -30.90
N GLY A 16 40.73 16.50 -31.46
CA GLY A 16 39.32 16.73 -31.08
C GLY A 16 38.31 15.82 -31.79
N LEU A 17 38.63 15.32 -33.00
CA LEU A 17 37.79 14.36 -33.73
C LEU A 17 38.13 12.89 -33.41
N PHE A 18 39.31 12.62 -32.84
CA PHE A 18 39.67 11.33 -32.27
C PHE A 18 39.47 11.35 -30.74
N GLN A 19 38.24 11.56 -30.26
CA GLN A 19 37.87 10.77 -29.09
C GLN A 19 38.07 9.31 -29.50
N PRO A 20 38.87 8.51 -28.78
CA PRO A 20 39.13 7.15 -29.20
C PRO A 20 37.77 6.45 -29.31
N ALA A 21 37.43 5.89 -30.48
CA ALA A 21 36.24 5.04 -30.62
C ALA A 21 36.25 3.90 -29.58
N THR A 22 37.44 3.56 -29.05
CA THR A 22 37.64 2.67 -27.91
C THR A 22 37.10 3.20 -26.58
N ALA A 23 37.16 4.51 -26.30
CA ALA A 23 36.61 5.11 -25.07
C ALA A 23 35.08 5.09 -25.07
N LEU A 24 34.45 5.42 -26.21
CA LEU A 24 32.99 5.30 -26.38
C LEU A 24 32.55 3.82 -26.34
N ALA A 25 33.29 2.91 -26.99
CA ALA A 25 33.00 1.48 -26.92
C ALA A 25 33.18 0.89 -25.50
N GLU A 26 34.14 1.38 -24.71
CA GLU A 26 34.31 1.01 -23.30
C GLU A 26 33.18 1.53 -22.40
N GLU A 27 32.58 2.67 -22.72
CA GLU A 27 31.45 3.25 -21.99
C GLU A 27 30.18 2.40 -22.18
N PHE A 28 29.91 1.90 -23.39
CA PHE A 28 28.83 0.94 -23.67
C PHE A 28 29.03 -0.44 -23.03
N GLN A 29 30.23 -0.77 -22.55
CA GLN A 29 30.49 -2.02 -21.84
C GLN A 29 30.22 -1.95 -20.34
N LYS A 30 29.92 -0.78 -19.77
CA LYS A 30 29.63 -0.62 -18.35
C LYS A 30 28.13 -0.43 -18.09
N LEU A 31 27.73 -0.82 -16.90
CA LEU A 31 26.43 -0.48 -16.30
C LEU A 31 26.53 0.90 -15.64
N PRO A 32 25.40 1.57 -15.34
CA PRO A 32 25.43 2.86 -14.64
C PRO A 32 26.15 2.83 -13.27
N SER A 33 26.23 1.66 -12.63
CA SER A 33 27.06 1.43 -11.43
C SER A 33 28.58 1.50 -11.67
N GLY A 34 29.03 1.53 -12.92
CA GLY A 34 30.43 1.41 -13.32
C GLY A 34 30.94 -0.03 -13.45
N ILE A 35 30.14 -1.04 -13.05
CA ILE A 35 30.48 -2.46 -13.21
C ILE A 35 30.43 -2.82 -14.70
N LYS A 36 31.42 -3.57 -15.19
CA LYS A 36 31.40 -4.09 -16.57
C LYS A 36 30.24 -5.08 -16.75
N ARG A 37 29.55 -5.00 -17.88
CA ARG A 37 28.38 -5.83 -18.22
C ARG A 37 28.69 -7.33 -18.16
N ASP A 38 29.89 -7.76 -18.54
CA ASP A 38 30.33 -9.17 -18.46
C ASP A 38 30.59 -9.65 -17.02
N GLN A 39 30.79 -8.74 -16.08
CA GLN A 39 31.03 -9.04 -14.67
C GLN A 39 29.76 -9.05 -13.81
N ILE A 40 28.65 -8.47 -14.29
CA ILE A 40 27.43 -8.33 -13.49
C ILE A 40 26.88 -9.68 -13.01
N GLY A 41 26.98 -10.71 -13.85
CA GLY A 41 26.51 -12.05 -13.49
C GLY A 41 27.27 -12.64 -12.30
N GLN A 42 28.57 -12.41 -12.21
CA GLN A 42 29.34 -12.85 -11.05
C GLN A 42 29.00 -12.02 -9.81
N LYS A 43 28.85 -10.69 -9.94
CA LYS A 43 28.45 -9.82 -8.83
C LYS A 43 27.09 -10.20 -8.23
N ILE A 44 26.11 -10.52 -9.07
CA ILE A 44 24.80 -11.00 -8.61
C ILE A 44 24.93 -12.36 -7.91
N LYS A 45 25.71 -13.31 -8.46
CA LYS A 45 25.93 -14.60 -7.81
C LYS A 45 26.59 -14.45 -6.43
N ASP A 46 27.58 -13.58 -6.30
CA ASP A 46 28.25 -13.29 -5.03
C ASP A 46 27.28 -12.67 -4.02
N PHE A 47 26.45 -11.72 -4.45
CA PHE A 47 25.42 -11.10 -3.60
C PHE A 47 24.37 -12.12 -3.14
N VAL A 48 23.93 -13.01 -4.03
CA VAL A 48 22.99 -14.09 -3.65
C VAL A 48 23.64 -15.04 -2.65
N LYS A 49 24.91 -15.39 -2.84
CA LYS A 49 25.66 -16.27 -1.93
C LYS A 49 25.77 -15.68 -0.52
N GLU A 50 25.98 -14.38 -0.40
CA GLU A 50 25.99 -13.68 0.89
C GLU A 50 24.66 -13.83 1.65
N HIS A 51 23.55 -13.90 0.92
CA HIS A 51 22.20 -13.96 1.45
C HIS A 51 21.55 -15.36 1.39
N GLU A 52 22.31 -16.39 0.99
CA GLU A 52 21.80 -17.72 0.63
C GLU A 52 20.97 -18.40 1.73
N LYS A 53 21.27 -18.08 2.99
CA LYS A 53 20.58 -18.62 4.18
C LYS A 53 19.11 -18.21 4.21
N THR A 54 18.82 -17.00 3.75
CA THR A 54 17.47 -16.43 3.73
C THR A 54 16.85 -16.49 2.35
N THR A 55 17.60 -16.74 1.27
CA THR A 55 17.05 -16.89 -0.07
C THR A 55 16.05 -18.04 -0.14
N SER A 56 14.91 -17.80 -0.76
CA SER A 56 13.96 -18.85 -1.12
C SER A 56 14.08 -19.17 -2.60
N GLY A 57 13.11 -18.85 -3.43
CA GLY A 57 13.16 -18.91 -4.88
C GLY A 57 13.25 -17.50 -5.44
N MET A 58 14.18 -17.29 -6.37
CA MET A 58 14.39 -16.00 -7.03
C MET A 58 14.66 -16.20 -8.53
N ALA A 59 14.14 -15.29 -9.34
CA ALA A 59 14.51 -15.11 -10.74
C ALA A 59 14.85 -13.64 -10.99
N THR A 60 15.96 -13.35 -11.68
CA THR A 60 16.41 -11.99 -11.97
C THR A 60 17.01 -11.85 -13.35
N ALA A 61 16.87 -10.67 -13.95
CA ALA A 61 17.49 -10.30 -15.21
C ALA A 61 18.03 -8.87 -15.20
N VAL A 62 19.16 -8.68 -15.87
CA VAL A 62 19.69 -7.37 -16.32
C VAL A 62 19.69 -7.41 -17.84
N PHE A 63 19.16 -6.39 -18.47
CA PHE A 63 18.96 -6.36 -19.92
C PHE A 63 19.08 -4.95 -20.46
N ASP A 64 19.22 -4.85 -21.78
CA ASP A 64 19.05 -3.60 -22.52
C ASP A 64 17.94 -3.75 -23.56
N LYS A 65 17.80 -2.75 -24.44
CA LYS A 65 16.83 -2.75 -25.53
C LYS A 65 17.05 -3.86 -26.58
N ASP A 66 18.26 -4.41 -26.66
CA ASP A 66 18.69 -5.36 -27.69
C ASP A 66 18.68 -6.82 -27.17
N GLY A 67 18.84 -7.03 -25.86
CA GLY A 67 18.78 -8.37 -25.29
C GLY A 67 19.09 -8.47 -23.80
N THR A 68 19.15 -9.72 -23.32
CA THR A 68 19.54 -10.04 -21.95
C THR A 68 21.04 -9.91 -21.78
N ILE A 69 21.49 -9.12 -20.81
CA ILE A 69 22.89 -9.03 -20.39
C ILE A 69 23.21 -10.14 -19.39
N TYR A 70 22.31 -10.37 -18.44
CA TYR A 70 22.41 -11.46 -17.47
C TYR A 70 21.03 -11.96 -17.06
N GLN A 71 20.91 -13.26 -16.83
CA GLN A 71 19.74 -13.91 -16.24
C GLN A 71 20.19 -14.98 -15.24
N GLY A 72 19.48 -15.09 -14.13
CA GLY A 72 19.75 -16.12 -13.13
C GLY A 72 18.52 -16.52 -12.33
N ASN A 73 18.45 -17.82 -12.01
CA ASN A 73 17.47 -18.41 -11.11
C ASN A 73 18.19 -19.02 -9.91
N PHE A 74 17.64 -18.84 -8.72
CA PHE A 74 18.29 -19.23 -7.47
C PHE A 74 17.29 -19.86 -6.49
N GLY A 75 17.80 -20.83 -5.74
CA GLY A 75 17.07 -21.51 -4.66
C GLY A 75 15.83 -22.28 -5.12
N TYR A 76 14.73 -22.18 -4.38
CA TYR A 76 13.59 -23.11 -4.47
C TYR A 76 12.23 -22.42 -4.50
N MET A 77 11.43 -22.77 -5.50
CA MET A 77 9.99 -22.46 -5.50
C MET A 77 9.26 -23.20 -4.37
N ASN A 78 9.78 -24.37 -3.95
CA ASN A 78 9.28 -25.13 -2.82
C ASN A 78 10.44 -25.89 -2.15
N LYS A 79 10.94 -25.37 -1.03
CA LYS A 79 12.04 -25.94 -0.23
C LYS A 79 11.69 -27.34 0.29
N GLU A 80 10.46 -27.51 0.77
CA GLU A 80 10.00 -28.76 1.39
C GLU A 80 9.91 -29.91 0.39
N LYS A 81 9.59 -29.61 -0.88
CA LYS A 81 9.53 -30.58 -1.98
C LYS A 81 10.77 -30.57 -2.88
N GLY A 82 11.77 -29.74 -2.60
CA GLY A 82 12.98 -29.61 -3.42
C GLY A 82 12.74 -29.07 -4.84
N VAL A 83 11.64 -28.34 -5.07
CA VAL A 83 11.35 -27.73 -6.39
C VAL A 83 12.23 -26.50 -6.57
N LYS A 84 13.25 -26.60 -7.42
CA LYS A 84 14.18 -25.51 -7.71
C LYS A 84 13.50 -24.41 -8.53
N ALA A 85 13.96 -23.17 -8.35
CA ALA A 85 13.62 -22.09 -9.26
C ALA A 85 14.32 -22.28 -10.61
N ASP A 86 13.59 -22.10 -11.71
CA ASP A 86 14.05 -22.26 -13.09
C ASP A 86 13.33 -21.29 -14.04
N ASP A 87 13.68 -21.31 -15.33
CA ASP A 87 13.10 -20.41 -16.34
C ASP A 87 11.59 -20.64 -16.57
N GLY A 88 11.07 -21.80 -16.13
CA GLY A 88 9.66 -22.13 -16.20
C GLY A 88 8.86 -21.73 -14.96
N SER A 89 9.54 -21.28 -13.91
CA SER A 89 8.92 -20.89 -12.64
C SER A 89 8.11 -19.61 -12.79
N VAL A 90 6.99 -19.52 -12.07
CA VAL A 90 6.10 -18.37 -12.10
C VAL A 90 6.09 -17.66 -10.76
N PHE A 91 6.02 -16.35 -10.80
CA PHE A 91 6.03 -15.48 -9.63
C PHE A 91 4.87 -14.49 -9.71
N GLU A 92 4.28 -14.19 -8.56
CA GLU A 92 3.27 -13.13 -8.46
C GLU A 92 3.98 -11.78 -8.58
N TRP A 93 3.51 -10.93 -9.47
CA TRP A 93 4.10 -9.62 -9.72
C TRP A 93 3.70 -8.62 -8.64
N GLY A 94 2.61 -8.84 -7.91
CA GLY A 94 2.07 -7.84 -7.00
C GLY A 94 1.84 -6.51 -7.74
N SER A 95 2.08 -5.39 -7.08
CA SER A 95 1.82 -4.06 -7.64
C SER A 95 2.58 -3.68 -8.93
N VAL A 96 3.58 -4.46 -9.39
CA VAL A 96 4.10 -4.29 -10.78
C VAL A 96 2.99 -4.45 -11.82
N THR A 97 1.93 -5.23 -11.50
CA THR A 97 0.70 -5.35 -12.30
C THR A 97 0.11 -3.99 -12.69
N LYS A 98 0.20 -2.96 -11.83
CA LYS A 98 -0.38 -1.64 -12.08
C LYS A 98 0.19 -0.97 -13.33
N LEU A 99 1.42 -1.30 -13.71
CA LEU A 99 2.00 -0.80 -14.95
C LEU A 99 1.16 -1.22 -16.17
N THR A 100 0.51 -2.40 -16.15
CA THR A 100 -0.42 -2.81 -17.22
C THR A 100 -1.65 -1.90 -17.30
N VAL A 101 -2.15 -1.40 -16.15
CA VAL A 101 -3.26 -0.44 -16.10
C VAL A 101 -2.82 0.89 -16.70
N TRP A 102 -1.67 1.42 -16.28
CA TRP A 102 -1.17 2.72 -16.76
C TRP A 102 -0.84 2.70 -18.25
N ILE A 103 -0.28 1.60 -18.76
CA ILE A 103 -0.08 1.41 -20.21
C ILE A 103 -1.42 1.38 -20.94
N SER A 104 -2.43 0.67 -20.41
CA SER A 104 -3.78 0.64 -21.00
C SER A 104 -4.42 2.04 -21.06
N VAL A 105 -4.26 2.84 -20.01
CA VAL A 105 -4.74 4.24 -20.00
C VAL A 105 -4.02 5.07 -21.06
N MET A 106 -2.69 4.95 -21.17
CA MET A 106 -1.94 5.70 -22.17
C MET A 106 -2.26 5.25 -23.60
N GLN A 107 -2.60 3.98 -23.83
CA GLN A 107 -3.08 3.50 -25.13
C GLN A 107 -4.40 4.16 -25.51
N LEU A 108 -5.33 4.29 -24.56
CA LEU A 108 -6.60 4.99 -24.78
C LEU A 108 -6.43 6.51 -24.90
N TRP A 109 -5.47 7.11 -24.18
CA TRP A 109 -5.09 8.51 -24.36
C TRP A 109 -4.54 8.78 -25.76
N GLU A 110 -3.64 7.91 -26.25
CA GLU A 110 -3.14 7.98 -27.62
C GLU A 110 -4.29 7.90 -28.63
N GLN A 111 -5.26 7.03 -28.41
CA GLN A 111 -6.47 6.93 -29.24
C GLN A 111 -7.42 8.14 -29.14
N GLY A 112 -7.13 9.14 -28.29
CA GLY A 112 -7.97 10.30 -28.05
C GLY A 112 -9.25 9.98 -27.28
N LYS A 113 -9.30 8.83 -26.59
CA LYS A 113 -10.47 8.36 -25.85
C LYS A 113 -10.44 8.73 -24.35
N ILE A 114 -9.26 9.06 -23.83
CA ILE A 114 -9.06 9.56 -22.47
C ILE A 114 -8.35 10.91 -22.57
N ASN A 115 -8.79 11.87 -21.75
CA ASN A 115 -8.02 13.06 -21.41
C ASN A 115 -7.49 12.90 -19.98
N LEU A 116 -6.17 13.08 -19.80
CA LEU A 116 -5.53 12.84 -18.51
C LEU A 116 -5.92 13.86 -17.44
N GLU A 117 -6.35 15.05 -17.84
CA GLU A 117 -6.74 16.17 -16.97
C GLU A 117 -8.27 16.30 -16.81
N GLU A 118 -9.05 15.50 -17.53
CA GLU A 118 -10.50 15.49 -17.40
C GLU A 118 -10.93 14.81 -16.08
N ASP A 119 -12.06 15.27 -15.55
CA ASP A 119 -12.68 14.66 -14.38
C ASP A 119 -13.04 13.20 -14.67
N ILE A 120 -12.51 12.27 -13.87
CA ILE A 120 -12.76 10.84 -14.05
C ILE A 120 -14.24 10.46 -13.96
N ARG A 121 -15.09 11.30 -13.33
CA ARG A 121 -16.53 11.08 -13.26
C ARG A 121 -17.19 11.04 -14.64
N THR A 122 -16.60 11.67 -15.64
CA THR A 122 -17.08 11.64 -17.04
C THR A 122 -17.01 10.24 -17.66
N TYR A 123 -16.12 9.38 -17.17
CA TYR A 123 -15.94 8.01 -17.65
C TYR A 123 -16.65 6.95 -16.80
N LEU A 124 -17.20 7.36 -15.64
CA LEU A 124 -17.87 6.49 -14.68
C LEU A 124 -19.40 6.62 -14.79
N PRO A 125 -20.18 5.64 -14.30
CA PRO A 125 -21.62 5.79 -14.18
C PRO A 125 -22.01 7.02 -13.36
N GLU A 126 -23.14 7.64 -13.70
CA GLU A 126 -23.66 8.79 -12.95
C GLU A 126 -23.87 8.41 -11.47
N GLY A 127 -23.39 9.25 -10.56
CA GLY A 127 -23.49 9.01 -9.12
C GLY A 127 -22.69 7.80 -8.60
N PHE A 128 -21.69 7.32 -9.38
CA PHE A 128 -20.86 6.20 -8.97
C PHE A 128 -20.09 6.49 -7.67
N LEU A 129 -19.35 7.60 -7.61
CA LEU A 129 -18.58 8.01 -6.43
C LEU A 129 -19.47 8.80 -5.45
N LYS A 130 -19.78 8.20 -4.29
CA LYS A 130 -20.75 8.75 -3.32
C LYS A 130 -20.12 9.41 -2.11
N ASN A 131 -18.81 9.28 -1.95
CA ASN A 131 -18.08 9.62 -0.74
C ASN A 131 -17.04 10.73 -0.96
N LEU A 132 -17.12 11.43 -2.09
CA LEU A 132 -16.31 12.61 -2.38
C LEU A 132 -16.63 13.73 -1.39
N ARG A 133 -15.60 14.43 -0.93
CA ARG A 133 -15.69 15.50 0.08
C ARG A 133 -15.19 16.85 -0.42
N TYR A 134 -14.58 16.87 -1.60
CA TYR A 134 -14.02 18.05 -2.21
C TYR A 134 -14.69 18.28 -3.56
N ASP A 135 -14.95 19.56 -3.88
CA ASP A 135 -15.53 19.96 -5.17
C ASP A 135 -14.52 19.85 -6.32
N LYS A 136 -13.22 19.89 -5.99
CA LYS A 136 -12.14 19.75 -6.95
C LYS A 136 -12.23 18.37 -7.64
N PRO A 137 -12.31 18.33 -8.98
CA PRO A 137 -12.31 17.08 -9.73
C PRO A 137 -11.09 16.20 -9.43
N ILE A 138 -11.28 14.89 -9.51
CA ILE A 138 -10.18 13.92 -9.58
C ILE A 138 -9.89 13.69 -11.05
N THR A 139 -8.65 13.86 -11.47
CA THR A 139 -8.19 13.60 -12.84
C THR A 139 -7.53 12.24 -12.96
N MET A 140 -7.30 11.75 -14.19
CA MET A 140 -6.52 10.53 -14.39
C MET A 140 -5.06 10.72 -13.95
N LEU A 141 -4.49 11.94 -14.07
CA LEU A 141 -3.19 12.27 -13.49
C LEU A 141 -3.19 12.12 -11.97
N ASP A 142 -4.25 12.53 -11.28
CA ASP A 142 -4.36 12.32 -9.82
C ASP A 142 -4.39 10.83 -9.46
N LEU A 143 -5.01 9.97 -10.31
CA LEU A 143 -4.97 8.52 -10.12
C LEU A 143 -3.56 7.96 -10.32
N MET A 144 -2.88 8.36 -11.41
CA MET A 144 -1.51 7.93 -11.75
C MET A 144 -0.47 8.37 -10.71
N ASN A 145 -0.60 9.59 -10.20
CA ASN A 145 0.27 10.16 -9.17
C ASN A 145 -0.08 9.70 -7.75
N HIS A 146 -1.16 8.91 -7.59
CA HIS A 146 -1.74 8.54 -6.30
C HIS A 146 -2.03 9.77 -5.39
N GLN A 147 -2.61 10.82 -5.99
CA GLN A 147 -3.03 12.06 -5.35
C GLN A 147 -4.56 12.29 -5.37
N SER A 148 -5.35 11.25 -5.66
CA SER A 148 -6.83 11.30 -5.62
C SER A 148 -7.44 11.66 -4.26
N GLY A 149 -6.66 11.51 -3.17
CA GLY A 149 -7.06 11.83 -1.81
C GLY A 149 -7.89 10.76 -1.10
N PHE A 150 -8.10 9.60 -1.72
CA PHE A 150 -8.73 8.44 -1.10
C PHE A 150 -7.87 7.84 0.01
N ASP A 151 -8.52 7.44 1.10
CA ASP A 151 -7.92 6.64 2.17
C ASP A 151 -7.49 5.24 1.67
N GLU A 152 -6.73 4.53 2.50
CA GLU A 152 -6.53 3.10 2.28
C GLU A 152 -7.87 2.36 2.41
N ALA A 153 -8.05 1.34 1.58
CA ALA A 153 -9.22 0.48 1.61
C ALA A 153 -8.85 -0.92 2.09
N THR A 154 -9.85 -1.76 2.32
CA THR A 154 -9.61 -3.16 2.67
C THR A 154 -8.94 -3.91 1.52
N LEU A 155 -8.48 -5.14 1.78
CA LEU A 155 -7.56 -5.85 0.89
C LEU A 155 -8.18 -6.38 -0.43
N TYR A 156 -9.39 -5.96 -0.81
CA TYR A 156 -10.11 -6.42 -2.01
C TYR A 156 -10.08 -7.94 -2.17
N MET A 157 -10.48 -8.67 -1.12
CA MET A 157 -10.40 -10.14 -1.12
C MET A 157 -11.25 -10.75 -2.23
N ARG A 158 -10.90 -11.99 -2.64
CA ARG A 158 -11.65 -12.77 -3.62
C ARG A 158 -13.15 -12.64 -3.40
N SER A 159 -13.81 -12.15 -4.43
CA SER A 159 -15.26 -12.22 -4.59
C SER A 159 -15.52 -12.63 -6.03
N ASP A 160 -16.68 -13.22 -6.29
CA ASP A 160 -17.12 -13.51 -7.66
C ASP A 160 -17.73 -12.25 -8.33
N LYS A 161 -17.45 -11.07 -7.76
CA LYS A 161 -17.97 -9.78 -8.19
C LYS A 161 -17.08 -9.16 -9.26
N SER A 162 -17.68 -8.31 -10.10
CA SER A 162 -16.96 -7.51 -11.09
C SER A 162 -16.08 -6.43 -10.43
N ILE A 163 -15.14 -5.86 -11.19
CA ILE A 163 -14.35 -4.70 -10.77
C ILE A 163 -15.28 -3.55 -10.32
N GLU A 164 -16.34 -3.29 -11.10
CA GLU A 164 -17.32 -2.24 -10.79
C GLU A 164 -18.04 -2.48 -9.46
N GLU A 165 -18.49 -3.71 -9.20
CA GLU A 165 -19.17 -4.07 -7.97
C GLU A 165 -18.25 -3.95 -6.74
N ILE A 166 -17.00 -4.43 -6.86
CA ILE A 166 -16.01 -4.32 -5.79
C ILE A 166 -15.73 -2.85 -5.46
N LEU A 167 -15.48 -2.02 -6.47
CA LEU A 167 -15.21 -0.59 -6.28
C LEU A 167 -16.43 0.15 -5.73
N LYS A 168 -17.64 -0.22 -6.14
CA LYS A 168 -18.89 0.39 -5.64
C LYS A 168 -19.14 0.09 -4.16
N GLU A 169 -18.76 -1.11 -3.71
CA GLU A 169 -18.98 -1.56 -2.33
C GLU A 169 -17.90 -1.11 -1.35
N GLN A 170 -16.67 -0.91 -1.83
CA GLN A 170 -15.50 -0.62 -0.99
C GLN A 170 -14.94 0.77 -1.30
N GLN A 171 -15.79 1.81 -1.24
CA GLN A 171 -15.37 3.18 -1.54
C GLN A 171 -14.71 3.81 -0.30
N PRO A 172 -13.38 3.99 -0.27
CA PRO A 172 -12.72 4.65 0.84
C PRO A 172 -13.03 6.14 0.84
N ILE A 173 -13.21 6.74 2.02
CA ILE A 173 -13.37 8.19 2.16
C ILE A 173 -12.29 8.95 1.39
N GLN A 174 -12.68 10.07 0.77
CA GLN A 174 -11.73 11.08 0.30
C GLN A 174 -11.30 12.00 1.46
N SER A 175 -10.12 11.72 2.05
CA SER A 175 -9.60 12.48 3.21
C SER A 175 -8.76 13.69 2.82
N PHE A 176 -8.27 13.74 1.59
CA PHE A 176 -7.45 14.84 1.09
C PHE A 176 -8.03 15.41 -0.19
N GLU A 177 -7.81 16.70 -0.40
CA GLU A 177 -8.18 17.34 -1.66
C GLU A 177 -7.32 16.77 -2.80
N PRO A 178 -7.89 16.47 -3.98
CA PRO A 178 -7.14 15.95 -5.12
C PRO A 178 -5.89 16.78 -5.47
N GLY A 179 -4.79 16.12 -5.75
CA GLY A 179 -3.51 16.73 -6.14
C GLY A 179 -2.66 17.26 -4.98
N THR A 180 -3.11 17.17 -3.72
CA THR A 180 -2.41 17.80 -2.58
C THR A 180 -1.51 16.88 -1.76
N VAL A 181 -1.83 15.58 -1.71
CA VAL A 181 -1.12 14.58 -0.89
C VAL A 181 -0.90 13.34 -1.73
N THR A 182 0.32 12.81 -1.73
CA THR A 182 0.58 11.49 -2.31
C THR A 182 0.33 10.44 -1.24
N ALA A 183 -0.68 9.61 -1.47
CA ALA A 183 -1.01 8.46 -0.65
C ALA A 183 -1.31 7.27 -1.57
N TYR A 184 -0.40 6.30 -1.63
CA TYR A 184 -0.55 5.12 -2.48
C TYR A 184 -1.95 4.51 -2.36
N SER A 185 -2.68 4.48 -3.48
CA SER A 185 -4.07 4.07 -3.53
C SER A 185 -4.28 2.92 -4.50
N ASN A 186 -4.66 1.76 -3.96
CA ASN A 186 -5.14 0.64 -4.76
C ASN A 186 -6.52 0.93 -5.37
N TYR A 187 -7.38 1.65 -4.63
CA TYR A 187 -8.70 2.07 -5.11
C TYR A 187 -8.57 2.92 -6.37
N GLY A 188 -7.67 3.91 -6.36
CA GLY A 188 -7.43 4.79 -7.51
C GLY A 188 -6.96 4.02 -8.75
N THR A 189 -6.06 3.05 -8.61
CA THR A 189 -5.67 2.18 -9.75
C THR A 189 -6.81 1.28 -10.21
N GLY A 190 -7.63 0.78 -9.29
CA GLY A 190 -8.85 0.04 -9.63
C GLY A 190 -9.84 0.86 -10.46
N LEU A 191 -10.08 2.12 -10.07
CA LEU A 191 -10.89 3.06 -10.86
C LEU A 191 -10.34 3.25 -12.27
N ALA A 192 -9.02 3.38 -12.42
CA ALA A 192 -8.41 3.50 -13.73
C ALA A 192 -8.63 2.23 -14.59
N ALA A 193 -8.54 1.04 -14.00
CA ALA A 193 -8.85 -0.21 -14.69
C ALA A 193 -10.33 -0.29 -15.10
N LEU A 194 -11.26 0.13 -14.22
CA LEU A 194 -12.68 0.22 -14.56
C LEU A 194 -12.91 1.20 -15.71
N ILE A 195 -12.26 2.35 -15.71
CA ILE A 195 -12.36 3.34 -16.80
C ILE A 195 -11.89 2.73 -18.13
N VAL A 196 -10.81 1.94 -18.12
CA VAL A 196 -10.37 1.18 -19.29
C VAL A 196 -11.49 0.23 -19.78
N GLU A 197 -12.12 -0.55 -18.89
CA GLU A 197 -13.24 -1.44 -19.27
C GLU A 197 -14.40 -0.67 -19.89
N ARG A 198 -14.77 0.47 -19.28
CA ARG A 198 -15.90 1.30 -19.70
C ARG A 198 -15.69 1.90 -21.09
N ILE A 199 -14.49 2.39 -21.36
CA ILE A 199 -14.16 3.06 -22.62
C ILE A 199 -13.90 2.04 -23.75
N SER A 200 -13.26 0.92 -23.44
CA SER A 200 -12.95 -0.12 -24.43
C SER A 200 -14.13 -1.04 -24.72
N GLY A 201 -15.06 -1.22 -23.77
CA GLY A 201 -16.11 -2.23 -23.82
C GLY A 201 -15.60 -3.66 -23.57
N GLN A 202 -14.33 -3.82 -23.15
CA GLN A 202 -13.71 -5.12 -22.86
C GLN A 202 -13.55 -5.30 -21.35
N ARG A 203 -13.52 -6.55 -20.87
CA ARG A 203 -13.03 -6.80 -19.51
C ARG A 203 -11.55 -6.48 -19.46
N PHE A 204 -11.04 -6.02 -18.32
CA PHE A 204 -9.64 -5.61 -18.21
C PHE A 204 -8.66 -6.77 -18.48
N VAL A 205 -9.06 -8.00 -18.12
CA VAL A 205 -8.28 -9.20 -18.46
C VAL A 205 -8.15 -9.35 -19.98
N ASP A 206 -9.25 -9.19 -20.72
CA ASP A 206 -9.26 -9.35 -22.17
C ASP A 206 -8.44 -8.22 -22.83
N TYR A 207 -8.59 -6.99 -22.35
CA TYR A 207 -7.80 -5.83 -22.81
C TYR A 207 -6.30 -6.03 -22.59
N ALA A 208 -5.88 -6.48 -21.40
CA ALA A 208 -4.47 -6.74 -21.11
C ALA A 208 -3.90 -7.86 -21.99
N HIS A 209 -4.68 -8.92 -22.25
CA HIS A 209 -4.27 -9.99 -23.16
C HIS A 209 -4.12 -9.48 -24.60
N GLU A 210 -5.13 -8.80 -25.14
CA GLU A 210 -5.18 -8.35 -26.54
C GLU A 210 -4.16 -7.23 -26.83
N HIS A 211 -4.01 -6.26 -25.94
CA HIS A 211 -3.26 -5.03 -26.21
C HIS A 211 -1.88 -4.97 -25.56
N ILE A 212 -1.53 -5.92 -24.69
CA ILE A 212 -0.22 -5.96 -24.02
C ILE A 212 0.41 -7.34 -24.15
N PHE A 213 -0.24 -8.40 -23.69
CA PHE A 213 0.42 -9.72 -23.59
C PHE A 213 0.62 -10.37 -24.97
N GLN A 214 -0.40 -10.42 -25.82
CA GLN A 214 -0.30 -11.04 -27.14
C GLN A 214 0.68 -10.29 -28.08
N PRO A 215 0.65 -8.95 -28.20
CA PRO A 215 1.61 -8.22 -29.04
C PRO A 215 3.06 -8.42 -28.62
N LEU A 216 3.29 -8.70 -27.33
CA LEU A 216 4.60 -8.97 -26.76
C LEU A 216 4.94 -10.46 -26.70
N GLY A 217 4.02 -11.36 -27.06
CA GLY A 217 4.16 -12.81 -26.98
C GLY A 217 4.34 -13.33 -25.56
N MET A 218 3.65 -12.75 -24.58
CA MET A 218 3.73 -13.09 -23.16
C MET A 218 2.81 -14.28 -22.79
N ASP A 219 3.04 -15.42 -23.43
CA ASP A 219 2.15 -16.60 -23.41
C ASP A 219 2.07 -17.33 -22.05
N LYS A 220 2.92 -16.97 -21.09
CA LYS A 220 2.98 -17.53 -19.73
C LYS A 220 2.77 -16.44 -18.68
N THR A 221 1.76 -15.61 -18.92
CA THR A 221 1.26 -14.59 -18.00
C THR A 221 -0.25 -14.78 -17.78
N ALA A 222 -0.67 -14.73 -16.53
CA ALA A 222 -2.06 -14.71 -16.09
C ALA A 222 -2.32 -13.42 -15.32
N ILE A 223 -3.55 -12.93 -15.30
CA ILE A 223 -3.94 -11.76 -14.50
C ILE A 223 -5.24 -11.94 -13.72
N LEU A 224 -6.03 -12.99 -13.98
CA LEU A 224 -7.22 -13.25 -13.17
C LEU A 224 -6.85 -13.65 -11.73
N PRO A 225 -7.73 -13.37 -10.74
CA PRO A 225 -7.46 -13.72 -9.35
C PRO A 225 -7.12 -15.20 -9.11
N ASP A 226 -7.74 -16.10 -9.87
CA ASP A 226 -7.55 -17.55 -9.77
C ASP A 226 -6.60 -18.12 -10.86
N LEU A 227 -6.00 -17.23 -11.66
CA LEU A 227 -5.08 -17.53 -12.75
C LEU A 227 -5.70 -18.43 -13.84
N SER A 228 -7.03 -18.54 -13.90
CA SER A 228 -7.75 -19.42 -14.84
C SER A 228 -7.60 -19.01 -16.31
N ASP A 229 -7.15 -17.78 -16.57
CA ASP A 229 -6.82 -17.28 -17.90
C ASP A 229 -5.52 -17.89 -18.46
N ASN A 230 -4.73 -18.62 -17.66
CA ASN A 230 -3.56 -19.35 -18.16
C ASN A 230 -3.27 -20.63 -17.36
N SER A 231 -3.55 -21.79 -17.97
CA SER A 231 -3.40 -23.11 -17.33
C SER A 231 -1.97 -23.46 -16.92
N TYR A 232 -0.97 -23.00 -17.68
CA TYR A 232 0.44 -23.20 -17.33
C TYR A 232 0.79 -22.44 -16.04
N VAL A 233 0.40 -21.16 -15.98
CA VAL A 233 0.67 -20.31 -14.82
C VAL A 233 -0.06 -20.82 -13.60
N GLN A 234 -1.35 -21.16 -13.72
CA GLN A 234 -2.12 -21.73 -12.62
C GLN A 234 -1.47 -23.00 -12.05
N LYS A 235 -1.06 -23.94 -12.91
CA LYS A 235 -0.38 -25.17 -12.48
C LYS A 235 0.96 -24.87 -11.80
N LYS A 236 1.81 -24.04 -12.41
CA LYS A 236 3.13 -23.70 -11.86
C LYS A 236 3.03 -22.97 -10.53
N ARG A 237 2.02 -22.11 -10.36
CA ARG A 237 1.81 -21.42 -9.08
C ARG A 237 1.45 -22.38 -7.94
N GLN A 238 0.73 -23.47 -8.22
CA GLN A 238 0.38 -24.51 -7.24
C GLN A 238 1.61 -25.32 -6.77
N GLU A 239 2.66 -25.41 -7.58
CA GLU A 239 3.92 -26.07 -7.23
C GLU A 239 4.73 -25.24 -6.21
N ALA A 240 4.56 -23.92 -6.23
CA ALA A 240 5.31 -22.96 -5.42
C ALA A 240 4.75 -22.76 -4.00
N LYS A 241 5.63 -22.37 -3.08
CA LYS A 241 5.34 -21.88 -1.74
C LYS A 241 5.93 -20.50 -1.52
N GLY A 242 5.24 -19.67 -0.75
CA GLY A 242 5.76 -18.40 -0.25
C GLY A 242 6.43 -18.52 1.11
N TYR A 243 7.45 -17.70 1.31
CA TYR A 243 8.29 -17.69 2.51
C TYR A 243 8.36 -16.29 3.13
N ASP A 244 8.62 -16.21 4.43
CA ASP A 244 8.95 -14.93 5.08
C ASP A 244 10.40 -14.48 4.77
N ILE A 245 10.79 -13.32 5.29
CA ILE A 245 12.13 -12.75 5.12
C ILE A 245 13.24 -13.57 5.82
N GLN A 246 12.89 -14.48 6.73
CA GLN A 246 13.81 -15.44 7.35
C GLN A 246 13.88 -16.76 6.56
N GLY A 247 13.14 -16.88 5.46
CA GLY A 247 13.11 -18.07 4.61
C GLY A 247 12.28 -19.21 5.18
N LYS A 248 11.38 -18.94 6.13
CA LYS A 248 10.44 -19.91 6.71
C LYS A 248 9.13 -19.91 5.94
N VAL A 249 8.56 -21.10 5.71
CA VAL A 249 7.33 -21.27 4.93
C VAL A 249 6.14 -20.58 5.60
N LEU A 250 5.35 -19.89 4.79
CA LEU A 250 4.12 -19.25 5.24
C LEU A 250 2.97 -20.28 5.27
N ARG A 251 2.16 -20.25 6.33
CA ARG A 251 0.97 -21.13 6.44
C ARG A 251 -0.07 -20.86 5.37
N LYS A 252 -0.21 -19.59 4.99
CA LYS A 252 -0.99 -19.10 3.87
C LYS A 252 -0.07 -18.21 3.05
N ASP A 253 0.15 -18.56 1.80
CA ASP A 253 1.10 -17.92 0.90
C ASP A 253 0.45 -17.40 -0.39
N SER A 254 -0.84 -17.69 -0.57
CA SER A 254 -1.68 -17.14 -1.63
C SER A 254 -2.69 -16.18 -1.03
N PHE A 255 -2.74 -14.98 -1.62
CA PHE A 255 -3.75 -13.98 -1.36
C PHE A 255 -4.44 -13.65 -2.67
N ILE A 256 -5.67 -14.11 -2.85
CA ILE A 256 -6.43 -13.87 -4.07
C ILE A 256 -6.98 -12.44 -4.02
N VAL A 257 -6.44 -11.59 -4.88
CA VAL A 257 -6.84 -10.19 -5.04
C VAL A 257 -8.04 -10.14 -5.99
N GLY A 258 -9.24 -9.92 -5.44
CA GLY A 258 -10.49 -9.79 -6.20
C GLY A 258 -10.46 -8.61 -7.17
N LEU A 259 -9.92 -7.46 -6.73
CA LEU A 259 -9.63 -6.31 -7.60
C LEU A 259 -8.32 -6.55 -8.37
N TYR A 260 -8.30 -7.59 -9.20
CA TYR A 260 -7.08 -8.17 -9.78
C TYR A 260 -6.14 -7.22 -10.54
N PRO A 261 -6.58 -6.12 -11.21
CA PRO A 261 -5.68 -5.20 -11.91
C PRO A 261 -4.67 -4.50 -10.99
N ILE A 262 -4.89 -4.48 -9.67
CA ILE A 262 -3.98 -3.81 -8.74
C ILE A 262 -2.76 -4.67 -8.37
N GLY A 263 -2.78 -5.98 -8.66
CA GLY A 263 -1.70 -6.83 -8.15
C GLY A 263 -1.69 -8.33 -8.48
N ALA A 264 -2.61 -8.85 -9.30
CA ALA A 264 -2.75 -10.29 -9.49
C ALA A 264 -1.90 -10.89 -10.62
N ALA A 265 -1.27 -10.07 -11.47
CA ALA A 265 -0.49 -10.61 -12.59
C ALA A 265 0.58 -11.57 -12.08
N THR A 266 0.68 -12.72 -12.72
CA THR A 266 1.59 -13.80 -12.35
C THR A 266 2.17 -14.38 -13.63
N GLY A 267 3.49 -14.56 -13.67
CA GLY A 267 4.13 -15.05 -14.89
C GLY A 267 5.59 -15.39 -14.70
N THR A 268 6.23 -15.75 -15.81
CA THR A 268 7.66 -16.08 -15.86
C THR A 268 8.55 -14.83 -15.96
N LEU A 269 9.83 -14.98 -15.61
CA LEU A 269 10.82 -13.90 -15.76
C LEU A 269 10.92 -13.44 -17.22
N LYS A 270 10.89 -14.39 -18.16
CA LYS A 270 10.98 -14.12 -19.60
C LYS A 270 9.84 -13.21 -20.08
N ASP A 271 8.62 -13.43 -19.59
CA ASP A 271 7.48 -12.63 -20.03
C ASP A 271 7.47 -11.23 -19.41
N LEU A 272 7.79 -11.10 -18.13
CA LEU A 272 7.97 -9.77 -17.53
C LEU A 272 9.13 -9.01 -18.20
N GLN A 273 10.20 -9.71 -18.60
CA GLN A 273 11.30 -9.10 -19.34
C GLN A 273 10.87 -8.61 -20.72
N LYS A 274 10.03 -9.34 -21.47
CA LYS A 274 9.49 -8.85 -22.75
C LYS A 274 8.72 -7.53 -22.56
N PHE A 275 7.87 -7.45 -21.54
CA PHE A 275 7.16 -6.22 -21.17
C PHE A 275 8.12 -5.07 -20.86
N ALA A 276 9.09 -5.31 -19.98
CA ALA A 276 10.05 -4.29 -19.58
C ALA A 276 10.98 -3.84 -20.73
N GLN A 277 11.38 -4.78 -21.60
CA GLN A 277 12.20 -4.48 -22.79
C GLN A 277 11.42 -3.70 -23.85
N ALA A 278 10.13 -3.96 -24.04
CA ALA A 278 9.29 -3.19 -24.96
C ALA A 278 9.17 -1.72 -24.52
N LEU A 279 9.00 -1.50 -23.21
CA LEU A 279 9.01 -0.17 -22.60
C LEU A 279 10.37 0.52 -22.80
N LEU A 280 11.46 -0.15 -22.44
CA LEU A 280 12.81 0.39 -22.57
C LEU A 280 13.17 0.74 -24.04
N ALA A 281 12.75 -0.11 -24.98
CA ALA A 281 12.96 0.08 -26.41
C ALA A 281 11.96 1.03 -27.07
N ARG A 282 10.93 1.50 -26.34
CA ARG A 282 9.87 2.40 -26.84
C ARG A 282 9.19 1.86 -28.10
N LYS A 283 8.83 0.57 -28.08
CA LYS A 283 8.25 -0.12 -29.24
C LYS A 283 7.06 -0.99 -28.85
N THR A 284 6.26 -1.33 -29.86
CA THR A 284 5.13 -2.28 -29.81
C THR A 284 3.89 -1.82 -29.04
N LEU A 285 4.02 -1.13 -27.90
CA LEU A 285 2.88 -0.77 -27.05
C LEU A 285 2.17 0.52 -27.45
N PHE A 286 2.89 1.43 -28.12
CA PHE A 286 2.41 2.73 -28.58
C PHE A 286 2.97 3.01 -29.98
N GLU A 287 2.19 3.66 -30.83
CA GLU A 287 2.60 4.04 -32.18
C GLU A 287 3.23 5.43 -32.19
N ARG A 288 2.73 6.33 -31.34
CA ARG A 288 3.14 7.75 -31.33
C ARG A 288 4.34 8.02 -30.43
N PRO A 289 5.41 8.66 -30.94
CA PRO A 289 6.55 9.12 -30.12
C PRO A 289 6.13 10.03 -28.96
N GLU A 290 5.09 10.83 -29.15
CA GLU A 290 4.55 11.74 -28.14
C GLU A 290 4.04 10.98 -26.92
N THR A 291 3.40 9.82 -27.10
CA THR A 291 2.94 8.97 -25.99
C THR A 291 4.10 8.48 -25.13
N TRP A 292 5.20 8.07 -25.76
CA TRP A 292 6.42 7.69 -25.04
C TRP A 292 7.03 8.86 -24.28
N SER A 293 7.10 10.04 -24.91
CA SER A 293 7.62 11.25 -24.28
C SER A 293 6.78 11.68 -23.08
N THR A 294 5.45 11.64 -23.21
CA THR A 294 4.52 11.97 -22.12
C THR A 294 4.64 10.95 -21.00
N LEU A 295 4.56 9.65 -21.29
CA LEU A 295 4.63 8.58 -20.29
C LEU A 295 5.86 8.71 -19.37
N TYR A 296 7.01 9.07 -19.95
CA TYR A 296 8.27 9.16 -19.20
C TYR A 296 8.61 10.56 -18.68
N SER A 297 7.78 11.57 -19.02
CA SER A 297 7.92 12.89 -18.41
C SER A 297 7.45 12.88 -16.95
N PRO A 298 8.12 13.63 -16.04
CA PRO A 298 7.66 13.73 -14.66
C PRO A 298 6.25 14.33 -14.59
N SER A 299 5.29 13.54 -14.10
CA SER A 299 3.93 14.00 -13.79
C SER A 299 3.80 14.47 -12.35
N LEU A 300 4.79 14.17 -11.51
CA LEU A 300 4.93 14.62 -10.14
C LEU A 300 6.41 14.72 -9.79
N THR A 301 6.83 15.82 -9.16
CA THR A 301 8.16 15.98 -8.58
C THR A 301 8.12 15.95 -7.06
N TYR A 302 9.27 15.76 -6.44
CA TYR A 302 9.39 15.95 -5.01
C TYR A 302 9.19 17.43 -4.66
N PRO A 303 8.45 17.76 -3.59
CA PRO A 303 8.24 19.14 -3.18
C PRO A 303 9.56 19.90 -3.02
N GLY A 304 9.65 21.07 -3.67
CA GLY A 304 10.82 21.95 -3.63
C GLY A 304 11.97 21.54 -4.54
N THR A 305 11.80 20.55 -5.42
CA THR A 305 12.85 20.11 -6.36
C THR A 305 12.28 19.78 -7.75
N ASP A 306 13.17 19.69 -8.74
CA ASP A 306 12.86 19.17 -10.08
C ASP A 306 13.03 17.63 -10.17
N THR A 307 13.32 16.98 -9.05
CA THR A 307 13.51 15.52 -9.00
C THR A 307 12.17 14.84 -9.22
N ALA A 308 12.10 13.98 -10.24
CA ALA A 308 10.91 13.19 -10.52
C ALA A 308 10.55 12.32 -9.32
N ARG A 309 9.26 12.26 -9.00
CA ARG A 309 8.66 11.36 -8.01
C ARG A 309 7.80 10.32 -8.69
N ASN A 310 7.04 10.73 -9.71
CA ASN A 310 6.22 9.85 -10.54
C ASN A 310 6.24 10.34 -12.00
N ALA A 311 6.14 9.40 -12.94
CA ALA A 311 5.97 9.63 -14.36
C ALA A 311 4.80 8.78 -14.87
N HIS A 312 3.60 9.37 -14.87
CA HIS A 312 2.37 8.77 -15.39
C HIS A 312 2.10 7.33 -14.89
N GLY A 313 2.28 7.12 -13.58
CA GLY A 313 2.06 5.83 -12.91
C GLY A 313 3.33 5.01 -12.66
N PHE A 314 4.48 5.44 -13.20
CA PHE A 314 5.79 4.87 -12.90
C PHE A 314 6.44 5.64 -11.74
N TRP A 315 6.85 4.92 -10.69
CA TRP A 315 7.61 5.54 -9.60
C TRP A 315 9.03 5.82 -10.05
N ALA A 316 9.51 7.02 -9.73
CA ALA A 316 10.91 7.37 -9.88
C ALA A 316 11.71 6.93 -8.65
N ASN A 317 12.88 6.33 -8.87
CA ASN A 317 13.83 6.01 -7.83
C ASN A 317 15.21 6.53 -8.19
N GLU A 318 15.86 7.17 -7.23
CA GLU A 318 17.15 7.81 -7.42
C GLU A 318 18.29 6.88 -7.01
N TYR A 319 19.01 6.36 -8.00
CA TYR A 319 20.29 5.66 -7.88
C TYR A 319 21.42 6.58 -8.36
N GLY A 320 22.53 6.04 -8.87
CA GLY A 320 23.51 6.82 -9.64
C GLY A 320 22.82 7.60 -10.78
N THR A 321 21.77 7.02 -11.33
CA THR A 321 20.81 7.60 -12.31
C THR A 321 19.36 7.51 -11.78
N THR A 322 18.42 8.22 -12.41
CA THR A 322 16.99 8.09 -12.14
C THR A 322 16.43 6.88 -12.89
N VAL A 323 15.80 5.97 -12.17
CA VAL A 323 15.11 4.82 -12.77
C VAL A 323 13.60 4.92 -12.58
N LEU A 324 12.84 4.48 -13.56
CA LEU A 324 11.37 4.45 -13.54
C LEU A 324 10.87 3.01 -13.45
N GLY A 325 9.85 2.77 -12.65
CA GLY A 325 9.27 1.44 -12.56
C GLY A 325 8.29 1.26 -11.41
N HIS A 326 8.22 0.04 -10.91
CA HIS A 326 7.36 -0.29 -9.78
C HIS A 326 7.91 -1.50 -9.00
N GLY A 327 7.67 -1.53 -7.69
CA GLY A 327 7.88 -2.71 -6.84
C GLY A 327 6.55 -3.37 -6.50
N GLY A 328 6.53 -4.69 -6.31
CA GLY A 328 5.33 -5.45 -6.01
C GLY A 328 5.52 -6.34 -4.80
N ASN A 329 4.47 -6.47 -3.99
CA ASN A 329 4.42 -7.43 -2.90
C ASN A 329 3.04 -8.07 -2.86
N THR A 330 3.01 -9.37 -2.62
CA THR A 330 1.83 -10.11 -2.18
C THR A 330 2.15 -10.76 -0.83
N LEU A 331 1.29 -11.67 -0.36
CA LEU A 331 1.48 -12.31 0.94
C LEU A 331 2.77 -13.12 1.03
N GLY A 332 3.19 -13.75 -0.07
CA GLY A 332 4.34 -14.65 -0.09
C GLY A 332 5.33 -14.38 -1.21
N PHE A 333 5.15 -13.33 -2.01
CA PHE A 333 5.99 -13.02 -3.16
C PHE A 333 6.33 -11.52 -3.19
N SER A 334 7.44 -11.19 -3.82
CA SER A 334 7.84 -9.82 -4.10
C SER A 334 8.43 -9.72 -5.50
N SER A 335 8.38 -8.52 -6.08
CA SER A 335 8.96 -8.26 -7.38
C SER A 335 9.43 -6.81 -7.49
N ARG A 336 10.34 -6.57 -8.43
CA ARG A 336 10.69 -5.23 -8.87
C ARG A 336 11.02 -5.23 -10.34
N MET A 337 10.52 -4.21 -11.04
CA MET A 337 10.87 -3.88 -12.41
C MET A 337 11.22 -2.40 -12.45
N ILE A 338 12.44 -2.07 -12.85
CA ILE A 338 12.93 -0.70 -12.97
C ILE A 338 13.77 -0.53 -14.23
N LEU A 339 13.64 0.64 -14.85
CA LEU A 339 14.19 0.99 -16.15
C LEU A 339 14.98 2.30 -16.02
N ASP A 340 16.24 2.26 -16.41
CA ASP A 340 17.05 3.43 -16.69
C ASP A 340 16.91 3.77 -18.18
N LEU A 341 16.12 4.81 -18.45
CA LEU A 341 15.83 5.25 -19.82
C LEU A 341 16.95 6.10 -20.42
N GLU A 342 17.86 6.62 -19.59
CA GLU A 342 19.01 7.43 -20.03
C GLU A 342 20.08 6.52 -20.64
N HIS A 343 20.43 5.44 -19.94
CA HIS A 343 21.47 4.50 -20.38
C HIS A 343 20.91 3.26 -21.11
N GLY A 344 19.58 3.12 -21.16
CA GLY A 344 18.92 2.01 -21.85
C GLY A 344 19.14 0.66 -21.15
N ILE A 345 19.11 0.64 -19.82
CA ILE A 345 19.30 -0.55 -18.98
C ILE A 345 18.03 -0.86 -18.19
N GLY A 346 17.65 -2.12 -18.12
CA GLY A 346 16.55 -2.59 -17.28
C GLY A 346 16.99 -3.66 -16.29
N TYR A 347 16.25 -3.73 -15.18
CA TYR A 347 16.44 -4.73 -14.13
C TYR A 347 15.09 -5.28 -13.69
N ILE A 348 15.02 -6.60 -13.57
CA ILE A 348 13.90 -7.32 -12.96
C ILE A 348 14.41 -8.25 -11.88
N VAL A 349 13.67 -8.33 -10.79
CA VAL A 349 13.77 -9.44 -9.83
C VAL A 349 12.38 -9.86 -9.37
N MET A 350 12.20 -11.15 -9.18
CA MET A 350 10.99 -11.74 -8.61
C MET A 350 11.39 -12.82 -7.60
N THR A 351 10.70 -12.86 -6.47
CA THR A 351 10.96 -13.83 -5.40
C THR A 351 9.65 -14.40 -4.87
N ASN A 352 9.70 -15.64 -4.36
CA ASN A 352 8.63 -16.20 -3.52
C ASN A 352 8.89 -15.88 -2.03
N GLN A 353 9.27 -14.63 -1.74
CA GLN A 353 9.51 -14.13 -0.39
C GLN A 353 8.72 -12.85 -0.13
N SER A 354 7.98 -12.83 0.97
CA SER A 354 7.19 -11.67 1.38
C SER A 354 8.10 -10.50 1.75
N THR A 355 7.83 -9.30 1.24
CA THR A 355 8.50 -8.05 1.67
C THR A 355 10.03 -8.08 1.60
N GLU A 356 10.58 -8.88 0.68
CA GLU A 356 12.02 -9.07 0.50
C GLU A 356 12.72 -7.73 0.23
N GLN A 357 13.82 -7.45 0.95
CA GLN A 357 14.51 -6.15 0.89
C GLN A 357 15.86 -6.21 0.16
N ASN A 358 16.61 -7.30 0.29
CA ASN A 358 17.98 -7.37 -0.22
C ASN A 358 17.98 -7.34 -1.75
N TYR A 359 17.16 -8.17 -2.40
CA TYR A 359 17.11 -8.25 -3.86
C TYR A 359 16.27 -7.15 -4.48
N ASN A 360 15.19 -6.75 -3.82
CA ASN A 360 14.33 -5.71 -4.35
C ASN A 360 14.95 -4.33 -4.20
N PHE A 361 15.67 -4.04 -3.12
CA PHE A 361 16.14 -2.68 -2.82
C PHE A 361 17.66 -2.54 -2.99
N GLN A 362 18.46 -3.44 -2.41
CA GLN A 362 19.93 -3.30 -2.36
C GLN A 362 20.63 -3.83 -3.62
N MET A 363 20.28 -5.03 -4.11
CA MET A 363 20.88 -5.62 -5.31
C MET A 363 20.84 -4.74 -6.57
N PRO A 364 19.80 -3.91 -6.82
CA PRO A 364 19.80 -2.93 -7.90
C PRO A 364 20.99 -1.97 -7.91
N GLU A 365 21.64 -1.71 -6.78
CA GLU A 365 22.81 -0.83 -6.72
C GLU A 365 24.02 -1.39 -7.50
N LEU A 366 24.08 -2.72 -7.68
CA LEU A 366 25.05 -3.36 -8.56
C LEU A 366 24.85 -2.99 -10.03
N VAL A 367 23.64 -2.55 -10.41
CA VAL A 367 23.30 -2.17 -11.79
C VAL A 367 23.31 -0.65 -11.95
N PHE A 368 22.63 0.07 -11.05
CA PHE A 368 22.37 1.51 -11.22
C PHE A 368 23.27 2.42 -10.37
N GLY A 369 24.17 1.84 -9.58
CA GLY A 369 25.02 2.58 -8.64
C GLY A 369 24.33 2.81 -7.28
N PRO A 370 25.00 3.47 -6.32
CA PRO A 370 24.48 3.66 -4.99
C PRO A 370 23.19 4.49 -5.01
N ARG A 371 22.28 4.20 -4.06
CA ARG A 371 21.05 4.99 -3.92
C ARG A 371 21.32 6.37 -3.38
N LYS A 372 20.56 7.33 -3.90
CA LYS A 372 20.50 8.69 -3.37
C LYS A 372 19.39 8.76 -2.33
N THR A 373 19.67 9.49 -1.27
CA THR A 373 18.70 9.89 -0.25
C THR A 373 18.57 11.42 -0.26
N ALA A 374 17.84 11.98 0.69
CA ALA A 374 17.71 13.42 0.88
C ALA A 374 19.06 14.16 0.85
N SER A 375 19.06 15.38 0.32
CA SER A 375 20.24 16.26 0.33
C SER A 375 20.70 16.56 1.77
N LYS A 376 21.95 17.02 1.95
CA LYS A 376 22.45 17.39 3.28
C LYS A 376 21.59 18.48 3.91
N GLU A 377 21.19 19.48 3.13
CA GLU A 377 20.33 20.58 3.54
C GLU A 377 18.95 20.07 3.99
N THR A 378 18.41 19.08 3.29
CA THR A 378 17.14 18.44 3.66
C THR A 378 17.28 17.62 4.95
N GLN A 379 18.39 16.90 5.11
CA GLN A 379 18.68 16.13 6.33
C GLN A 379 18.85 17.04 7.56
N GLU A 380 19.44 18.24 7.39
CA GLU A 380 19.57 19.24 8.47
C GLU A 380 18.21 19.85 8.87
N GLN A 381 17.24 19.89 7.97
CA GLN A 381 15.87 20.33 8.26
C GLN A 381 15.02 19.25 8.96
N PHE A 382 15.53 18.02 9.06
CA PHE A 382 14.81 16.92 9.69
C PHE A 382 14.53 17.25 11.17
N SER A 383 13.27 17.12 11.56
CA SER A 383 12.83 17.39 12.92
C SER A 383 12.44 16.10 13.64
N PRO A 384 13.15 15.69 14.71
CA PRO A 384 12.84 14.47 15.47
C PRO A 384 11.41 14.43 16.01
N GLY A 385 10.81 13.24 16.06
CA GLY A 385 9.53 12.99 16.70
C GLY A 385 8.65 11.98 15.97
N TYR A 386 7.35 12.01 16.27
CA TYR A 386 6.37 11.12 15.65
C TYR A 386 5.93 11.61 14.27
N TYR A 387 6.02 10.73 13.28
CA TYR A 387 5.50 10.92 11.93
C TYR A 387 4.44 9.87 11.62
N ARG A 388 3.29 10.31 11.11
CA ARG A 388 2.19 9.45 10.69
C ARG A 388 2.10 9.46 9.17
N THR A 389 2.03 8.28 8.55
CA THR A 389 1.77 8.20 7.11
C THR A 389 0.37 8.72 6.80
N LEU A 390 0.25 9.49 5.72
CA LEU A 390 -1.03 9.97 5.20
C LEU A 390 -1.76 8.89 4.39
N ARG A 391 -1.08 7.80 4.01
CA ARG A 391 -1.69 6.57 3.50
C ARG A 391 -2.26 5.75 4.66
N ASN A 392 -3.46 6.08 5.09
CA ASN A 392 -4.06 5.50 6.29
C ASN A 392 -5.58 5.35 6.18
N PHE A 393 -6.17 4.72 7.19
CA PHE A 393 -7.59 4.83 7.49
C PHE A 393 -7.77 6.07 8.37
N ASN A 394 -8.12 7.21 7.79
CA ASN A 394 -8.15 8.46 8.53
C ASN A 394 -9.41 8.60 9.38
N GLN A 395 -10.51 7.94 9.03
CA GLN A 395 -11.79 7.96 9.76
C GLN A 395 -12.48 6.59 9.80
N GLY A 396 -13.57 6.50 10.57
CA GLY A 396 -14.36 5.28 10.75
C GLY A 396 -13.66 4.18 11.58
N PRO A 397 -14.26 2.98 11.68
CA PRO A 397 -13.74 1.91 12.54
C PRO A 397 -12.31 1.48 12.25
N LEU A 398 -11.89 1.54 10.98
CA LEU A 398 -10.55 1.17 10.57
C LEU A 398 -9.50 2.20 11.01
N ALA A 399 -9.90 3.39 11.44
CA ALA A 399 -9.00 4.42 11.96
C ALA A 399 -8.13 3.95 13.13
N ILE A 400 -8.57 2.93 13.88
CA ILE A 400 -7.78 2.32 14.95
C ILE A 400 -6.45 1.73 14.43
N PHE A 401 -6.36 1.37 13.15
CA PHE A 401 -5.11 0.90 12.53
C PHE A 401 -4.03 1.99 12.45
N LYS A 402 -4.38 3.29 12.62
CA LYS A 402 -3.40 4.38 12.77
C LYS A 402 -2.40 4.15 13.89
N MET A 403 -2.76 3.33 14.89
CA MET A 403 -1.94 3.01 16.05
C MET A 403 -0.96 1.85 15.80
N VAL A 404 -1.14 1.09 14.71
CA VAL A 404 -0.28 -0.05 14.40
C VAL A 404 1.09 0.44 13.92
N SER A 405 2.15 -0.23 14.41
CA SER A 405 3.53 0.05 14.00
C SER A 405 3.66 0.02 12.47
N GLY A 406 4.34 1.02 11.92
CA GLY A 406 4.43 1.25 10.47
C GLY A 406 3.59 2.43 9.99
N PHE A 407 2.38 2.63 10.55
CA PHE A 407 1.51 3.78 10.25
C PHE A 407 1.90 5.05 11.00
N ALA A 408 2.46 4.90 12.20
CA ALA A 408 3.10 5.97 12.95
C ALA A 408 4.46 5.50 13.45
N ASN A 409 5.48 6.33 13.26
CA ASN A 409 6.87 5.98 13.56
C ASN A 409 7.51 7.13 14.33
N ASN A 410 8.27 6.79 15.37
CA ASN A 410 9.09 7.75 16.08
C ASN A 410 10.47 7.78 15.42
N TRP A 411 10.75 8.82 14.65
CA TRP A 411 12.04 8.99 13.99
C TRP A 411 12.86 10.03 14.73
N GLN A 412 13.98 9.62 15.30
CA GLN A 412 14.95 10.53 15.91
C GLN A 412 16.01 10.95 14.89
N LYS A 413 16.36 10.06 13.97
CA LYS A 413 17.26 10.34 12.85
C LYS A 413 16.76 9.65 11.59
N PRO A 414 17.02 10.21 10.38
CA PRO A 414 16.64 9.54 9.13
C PRO A 414 17.24 8.14 8.97
N SER A 415 18.42 7.89 9.53
CA SER A 415 19.13 6.61 9.43
C SER A 415 18.50 5.47 10.23
N GLU A 416 17.47 5.73 11.04
CA GLU A 416 16.80 4.72 11.85
C GLU A 416 15.74 3.93 11.07
N ASP A 417 15.31 4.42 9.91
CA ASP A 417 14.27 3.80 9.11
C ASP A 417 14.76 3.45 7.71
N GLN A 418 14.64 2.17 7.36
CA GLN A 418 15.00 1.67 6.05
C GLN A 418 14.27 2.39 4.93
N ARG A 419 13.05 2.91 5.13
CA ARG A 419 12.32 3.66 4.09
C ARG A 419 13.04 4.96 3.71
N LEU A 420 13.62 5.67 4.68
CA LEU A 420 14.34 6.92 4.45
C LEU A 420 15.75 6.66 3.90
N LEU A 421 16.38 5.55 4.29
CA LEU A 421 17.67 5.13 3.74
C LEU A 421 17.56 4.63 2.30
N ASN A 422 16.50 3.89 1.99
CA ASN A 422 16.35 3.19 0.71
C ASN A 422 15.70 4.02 -0.39
N ASN A 423 15.26 5.25 -0.09
CA ASN A 423 14.54 6.09 -1.04
C ASN A 423 15.00 7.54 -0.94
N PHE A 424 14.84 8.29 -2.03
CA PHE A 424 14.92 9.74 -2.01
C PHE A 424 13.68 10.32 -1.30
N TRP A 425 13.88 11.37 -0.51
CA TRP A 425 12.82 12.07 0.19
C TRP A 425 13.15 13.55 0.35
N THR A 426 12.12 14.37 0.47
CA THR A 426 12.23 15.81 0.78
C THR A 426 11.33 16.18 1.94
N ILE A 427 11.52 17.38 2.49
CA ILE A 427 10.65 17.96 3.52
C ILE A 427 9.88 19.13 2.92
N TYR A 428 8.60 19.22 3.23
CA TYR A 428 7.78 20.40 2.91
C TYR A 428 6.88 20.78 4.09
N GLN A 429 6.37 22.01 4.08
CA GLN A 429 5.41 22.49 5.08
C GLN A 429 4.01 22.45 4.49
N SER A 430 3.06 21.88 5.24
CA SER A 430 1.64 21.95 4.91
C SER A 430 0.85 22.18 6.19
N LYS A 431 -0.04 23.17 6.17
CA LYS A 431 -0.87 23.57 7.32
C LYS A 431 -0.07 23.77 8.62
N GLY A 432 1.15 24.33 8.50
CA GLY A 432 2.05 24.61 9.63
C GLY A 432 2.73 23.37 10.24
N LYS A 433 2.66 22.20 9.57
CA LYS A 433 3.32 20.97 9.99
C LYS A 433 4.36 20.52 8.96
N PRO A 434 5.54 20.07 9.41
CA PRO A 434 6.52 19.45 8.52
C PRO A 434 6.00 18.10 8.03
N HIS A 435 6.16 17.88 6.74
CA HIS A 435 5.85 16.66 6.04
C HIS A 435 7.12 16.10 5.40
N ILE A 436 7.26 14.77 5.40
CA ILE A 436 8.29 14.06 4.64
C ILE A 436 7.61 13.44 3.42
N ALA A 437 8.03 13.86 2.23
CA ALA A 437 7.61 13.29 0.96
C ALA A 437 8.53 12.12 0.60
N LEU A 438 8.00 10.90 0.58
CA LEU A 438 8.67 9.69 0.10
C LEU A 438 8.00 9.20 -1.19
N GLY A 439 8.70 8.51 -2.09
CA GLY A 439 8.16 8.10 -3.40
C GLY A 439 6.66 7.75 -3.41
N VAL A 440 6.26 6.76 -2.61
CA VAL A 440 4.89 6.22 -2.58
C VAL A 440 3.92 6.84 -1.55
N ALA A 441 4.39 7.66 -0.61
CA ALA A 441 3.52 8.22 0.44
C ALA A 441 4.13 9.45 1.12
N ASP A 442 3.27 10.36 1.57
CA ASP A 442 3.65 11.45 2.47
C ASP A 442 3.49 11.05 3.95
N TYR A 443 4.31 11.65 4.80
CA TYR A 443 4.28 11.47 6.26
C TYR A 443 4.19 12.84 6.95
N GLU A 444 3.18 13.02 7.79
CA GLU A 444 2.98 14.26 8.57
C GLU A 444 3.59 14.11 9.96
N LYS A 445 4.33 15.12 10.44
CA LYS A 445 4.74 15.20 11.84
C LYS A 445 3.54 15.49 12.73
N ILE A 446 3.36 14.68 13.77
CA ILE A 446 2.30 14.83 14.77
C ILE A 446 2.88 15.13 16.14
N SER A 447 2.07 15.74 17.01
CA SER A 447 2.45 15.98 18.40
C SER A 447 2.44 14.68 19.21
N ASP A 448 3.20 14.63 20.32
CA ASP A 448 3.14 13.51 21.27
C ASP A 448 1.72 13.29 21.79
N PHE A 449 0.99 14.38 22.04
CA PHE A 449 -0.42 14.31 22.41
C PHE A 449 -1.25 13.62 21.34
N ASP A 450 -1.12 14.00 20.06
CA ASP A 450 -1.87 13.39 18.96
C ASP A 450 -1.51 11.91 18.73
N PHE A 451 -0.28 11.53 19.04
CA PHE A 451 0.15 10.13 19.01
C PHE A 451 -0.49 9.33 20.15
N TYR A 452 -0.40 9.81 21.40
CA TYR A 452 -0.93 9.09 22.57
C TYR A 452 -2.44 9.22 22.74
N LYS A 453 -3.10 10.22 22.16
CA LYS A 453 -4.54 10.45 22.24
C LYS A 453 -5.33 9.21 21.80
N ASP A 454 -4.91 8.57 20.71
CA ASP A 454 -5.53 7.35 20.20
C ASP A 454 -5.48 6.21 21.24
N PHE A 455 -4.33 6.03 21.91
CA PHE A 455 -4.14 5.04 22.98
C PHE A 455 -4.94 5.38 24.24
N ILE A 456 -5.02 6.65 24.61
CA ILE A 456 -5.79 7.12 25.79
C ILE A 456 -7.28 6.85 25.59
N VAL A 457 -7.82 7.19 24.42
CA VAL A 457 -9.24 6.96 24.11
C VAL A 457 -9.54 5.46 24.16
N LEU A 458 -8.75 4.63 23.47
CA LEU A 458 -8.95 3.18 23.47
C LEU A 458 -8.79 2.58 24.88
N GLY A 459 -7.78 3.01 25.63
CA GLY A 459 -7.50 2.57 26.99
C GLY A 459 -8.64 2.91 27.96
N SER A 460 -9.27 4.08 27.81
CA SER A 460 -10.45 4.45 28.61
C SER A 460 -11.62 3.48 28.38
N GLY A 461 -11.84 3.04 27.14
CA GLY A 461 -12.83 2.03 26.81
C GLY A 461 -12.50 0.68 27.44
N GLY A 462 -11.22 0.27 27.40
CA GLY A 462 -10.73 -0.93 28.07
C GLY A 462 -10.99 -0.93 29.59
N LEU A 463 -10.72 0.19 30.27
CA LEU A 463 -11.04 0.35 31.70
C LEU A 463 -12.54 0.22 31.97
N GLY A 464 -13.38 0.80 31.10
CA GLY A 464 -14.83 0.67 31.18
C GLY A 464 -15.30 -0.79 31.06
N ILE A 465 -14.71 -1.56 30.14
CA ILE A 465 -14.99 -2.99 29.93
C ILE A 465 -14.57 -3.82 31.15
N ILE A 466 -13.35 -3.61 31.66
CA ILE A 466 -12.85 -4.31 32.85
C ILE A 466 -13.76 -4.05 34.05
N TYR A 467 -14.17 -2.80 34.24
CA TYR A 467 -15.11 -2.44 35.30
C TYR A 467 -16.46 -3.15 35.13
N ALA A 468 -17.04 -3.16 33.92
CA ALA A 468 -18.32 -3.80 33.65
C ALA A 468 -18.28 -5.32 33.89
N LEU A 469 -17.21 -6.00 33.44
CA LEU A 469 -16.98 -7.42 33.73
C LEU A 469 -16.89 -7.68 35.24
N GLY A 470 -16.06 -6.91 35.94
CA GLY A 470 -15.90 -7.02 37.39
C GLY A 470 -17.22 -6.81 38.14
N LEU A 471 -18.00 -5.80 37.74
CA LEU A 471 -19.29 -5.50 38.33
C LEU A 471 -20.28 -6.67 38.20
N LEU A 472 -20.38 -7.27 37.01
CA LEU A 472 -21.28 -8.40 36.76
C LEU A 472 -20.83 -9.67 37.50
N LEU A 473 -19.53 -9.98 37.48
CA LEU A 473 -18.96 -11.13 38.19
C LEU A 473 -19.16 -11.02 39.71
N ILE A 474 -18.83 -9.87 40.29
CA ILE A 474 -19.03 -9.63 41.74
C ILE A 474 -20.52 -9.69 42.08
N SER A 475 -21.38 -9.13 41.24
CA SER A 475 -22.84 -9.18 41.45
C SER A 475 -23.38 -10.61 41.44
N LEU A 476 -22.87 -11.45 40.53
CA LEU A 476 -23.23 -12.86 40.42
C LEU A 476 -22.72 -13.67 41.63
N ILE A 477 -21.46 -13.48 42.03
CA ILE A 477 -20.86 -14.14 43.20
C ILE A 477 -21.62 -13.77 44.48
N LEU A 478 -21.92 -12.48 44.68
CA LEU A 478 -22.70 -12.03 45.84
C LEU A 478 -24.12 -12.57 45.82
N GLY A 479 -24.74 -12.69 44.65
CA GLY A 479 -26.04 -13.33 44.47
C GLY A 479 -26.02 -14.81 44.87
N ALA A 480 -25.06 -15.57 44.35
CA ALA A 480 -24.87 -16.99 44.66
C ALA A 480 -24.58 -17.20 46.15
N TYR A 481 -23.65 -16.43 46.72
CA TYR A 481 -23.34 -16.47 48.15
C TYR A 481 -24.60 -16.25 49.01
N ARG A 482 -25.42 -15.24 48.70
CA ARG A 482 -26.65 -14.98 49.46
C ARG A 482 -27.66 -16.10 49.34
N LEU A 483 -27.79 -16.70 48.16
CA LEU A 483 -28.71 -17.80 47.90
C LEU A 483 -28.28 -19.07 48.65
N ILE A 484 -26.99 -19.40 48.65
CA ILE A 484 -26.41 -20.53 49.37
C ILE A 484 -26.56 -20.37 50.88
N PHE A 485 -26.24 -19.19 51.42
CA PHE A 485 -26.23 -18.93 52.86
C PHE A 485 -27.53 -18.32 53.40
N ARG A 486 -28.60 -18.27 52.59
CA ARG A 486 -29.94 -17.73 52.95
C ARG A 486 -29.92 -16.37 53.67
N LYS A 487 -28.98 -15.49 53.30
CA LYS A 487 -28.86 -14.17 53.93
C LYS A 487 -29.91 -13.20 53.38
N LYS A 488 -30.69 -12.56 54.27
CA LYS A 488 -31.60 -11.45 53.90
C LYS A 488 -30.78 -10.24 53.41
N GLN A 489 -31.26 -9.59 52.37
CA GLN A 489 -30.62 -8.42 51.76
C GLN A 489 -31.44 -7.16 52.02
N ASP A 490 -30.77 -6.07 52.41
CA ASP A 490 -31.30 -4.71 52.24
C ASP A 490 -31.36 -4.39 50.74
N GLN A 491 -32.58 -4.43 50.20
CA GLN A 491 -32.83 -4.29 48.77
C GLN A 491 -32.44 -2.86 48.34
N PRO A 492 -31.44 -2.69 47.45
CA PRO A 492 -31.29 -1.41 46.76
C PRO A 492 -32.58 -1.09 46.01
N ASP A 493 -32.78 0.19 45.74
CA ASP A 493 -33.83 0.62 44.81
C ASP A 493 -33.72 -0.21 43.52
N HIS A 494 -34.82 -0.88 43.16
CA HIS A 494 -34.87 -1.80 42.03
C HIS A 494 -34.43 -1.10 40.73
N VAL A 495 -34.78 0.17 40.57
CA VAL A 495 -34.40 0.99 39.42
C VAL A 495 -32.89 1.16 39.35
N TRP A 496 -32.22 1.40 40.49
CA TRP A 496 -30.76 1.52 40.53
C TRP A 496 -30.07 0.22 40.14
N LYS A 497 -30.54 -0.93 40.68
CA LYS A 497 -29.94 -2.24 40.39
C LYS A 497 -30.07 -2.59 38.90
N VAL A 498 -31.25 -2.39 38.32
CA VAL A 498 -31.51 -2.65 36.89
C VAL A 498 -30.66 -1.73 36.02
N TRP A 499 -30.64 -0.43 36.29
CA TRP A 499 -29.80 0.53 35.56
C TRP A 499 -28.32 0.12 35.58
N ASN A 500 -27.80 -0.27 36.75
CA ASN A 500 -26.41 -0.63 36.93
C ASN A 500 -26.00 -1.86 36.09
N ILE A 501 -26.85 -2.90 36.08
CA ILE A 501 -26.64 -4.12 35.31
C ILE A 501 -26.80 -3.84 33.81
N LEU A 502 -27.87 -3.15 33.40
CA LEU A 502 -28.12 -2.84 31.99
C LEU A 502 -27.00 -1.99 31.38
N THR A 503 -26.48 -1.02 32.15
CA THR A 503 -25.35 -0.20 31.70
C THR A 503 -24.10 -1.04 31.50
N ALA A 504 -23.78 -1.93 32.45
CA ALA A 504 -22.64 -2.84 32.31
C ALA A 504 -22.80 -3.82 31.14
N VAL A 505 -23.98 -4.38 30.94
CA VAL A 505 -24.27 -5.22 29.77
C VAL A 505 -24.08 -4.42 28.48
N GLY A 506 -24.61 -3.19 28.40
CA GLY A 506 -24.40 -2.31 27.24
C GLY A 506 -22.91 -2.04 26.97
N VAL A 507 -22.12 -1.77 28.00
CA VAL A 507 -20.66 -1.61 27.87
C VAL A 507 -20.01 -2.87 27.28
N LEU A 508 -20.49 -4.07 27.59
CA LEU A 508 -19.95 -5.33 27.05
C LEU A 508 -20.44 -5.67 25.64
N VAL A 509 -21.55 -5.08 25.16
CA VAL A 509 -21.95 -5.20 23.75
C VAL A 509 -20.92 -4.55 22.83
N PHE A 510 -20.28 -3.47 23.27
CA PHE A 510 -19.26 -2.75 22.49
C PHE A 510 -18.09 -3.64 22.02
N PRO A 511 -17.31 -4.30 22.91
CA PRO A 511 -16.17 -5.11 22.47
C PRO A 511 -16.60 -6.34 21.67
N ILE A 512 -17.80 -6.88 21.91
CA ILE A 512 -18.34 -8.00 21.12
C ILE A 512 -18.61 -7.56 19.68
N ASN A 513 -19.30 -6.44 19.49
CA ASN A 513 -19.59 -5.93 18.15
C ASN A 513 -18.30 -5.56 17.41
N LEU A 514 -17.35 -4.92 18.11
CA LEU A 514 -16.05 -4.55 17.55
C LEU A 514 -15.24 -5.79 17.15
N PHE A 515 -15.21 -6.84 17.99
CA PHE A 515 -14.54 -8.10 17.68
C PHE A 515 -15.13 -8.78 16.43
N LEU A 516 -16.45 -8.85 16.33
CA LEU A 516 -17.12 -9.45 15.16
C LEU A 516 -16.79 -8.72 13.86
N MET A 517 -16.67 -7.38 13.90
CA MET A 517 -16.24 -6.61 12.73
C MET A 517 -14.81 -6.95 12.30
N PHE A 518 -13.87 -7.08 13.24
CA PHE A 518 -12.50 -7.46 12.90
C PHE A 518 -12.39 -8.90 12.38
N VAL A 519 -13.20 -9.83 12.89
CA VAL A 519 -13.27 -11.20 12.37
C VAL A 519 -13.79 -11.22 10.94
N ALA A 520 -14.84 -10.46 10.64
CA ALA A 520 -15.40 -10.35 9.30
C ALA A 520 -14.40 -9.71 8.32
N GLN A 521 -13.69 -8.66 8.74
CA GLN A 521 -12.62 -8.05 7.95
C GLN A 521 -11.45 -9.03 7.70
N ALA A 522 -11.02 -9.77 8.73
CA ALA A 522 -9.93 -10.74 8.61
C ALA A 522 -10.27 -11.96 7.74
N SER A 523 -11.56 -12.30 7.65
CA SER A 523 -12.06 -13.37 6.80
C SER A 523 -12.35 -12.92 5.37
N GLY A 524 -12.48 -11.61 5.13
CA GLY A 524 -12.86 -11.04 3.83
C GLY A 524 -14.35 -11.19 3.52
N ASP A 525 -15.15 -11.66 4.47
CA ASP A 525 -16.59 -11.77 4.34
C ASP A 525 -17.25 -10.51 4.88
N PHE A 526 -17.43 -9.54 3.99
CA PHE A 526 -18.08 -8.27 4.32
C PHE A 526 -19.61 -8.37 4.35
N SER A 527 -20.21 -9.50 3.97
CA SER A 527 -21.66 -9.71 4.13
C SER A 527 -22.05 -9.74 5.62
N GLU A 528 -21.12 -10.18 6.47
CA GLU A 528 -21.21 -10.11 7.92
C GLU A 528 -20.99 -8.70 8.47
N ILE A 529 -20.31 -7.80 7.76
CA ILE A 529 -20.21 -6.36 8.11
C ILE A 529 -21.41 -5.60 7.52
N ALA A 530 -22.60 -6.16 7.72
CA ALA A 530 -23.83 -5.54 7.27
C ALA A 530 -24.09 -4.22 7.99
N GLN A 531 -24.74 -3.30 7.27
CA GLN A 531 -25.09 -1.93 7.68
C GLN A 531 -25.66 -1.82 9.11
N TRP A 532 -26.37 -2.85 9.58
CA TRP A 532 -26.95 -2.89 10.92
C TRP A 532 -25.91 -2.84 12.05
N ARG A 533 -24.65 -3.27 11.83
CA ARG A 533 -23.60 -3.22 12.88
C ARG A 533 -23.17 -1.79 13.21
N TYR A 534 -23.21 -0.89 12.24
CA TYR A 534 -22.95 0.53 12.43
C TYR A 534 -24.14 1.22 13.12
N ILE A 535 -25.36 0.85 12.72
CA ILE A 535 -26.59 1.27 13.41
C ILE A 535 -26.57 0.80 14.87
N LEU A 536 -26.04 -0.40 15.14
CA LEU A 536 -25.87 -0.90 16.49
C LEU A 536 -24.91 -0.01 17.30
N PHE A 537 -23.79 0.45 16.75
CA PHE A 537 -22.94 1.41 17.45
C PHE A 537 -23.64 2.75 17.72
N ALA A 538 -24.41 3.27 16.76
CA ALA A 538 -25.19 4.49 16.96
C ALA A 538 -26.21 4.32 18.11
N GLY A 539 -27.00 3.24 18.05
CA GLY A 539 -28.00 2.92 19.08
C GLY A 539 -27.37 2.67 20.45
N LEU A 540 -26.25 1.93 20.49
CA LEU A 540 -25.50 1.67 21.71
C LEU A 540 -24.93 2.96 22.31
N GLY A 541 -24.41 3.87 21.47
CA GLY A 541 -23.91 5.17 21.88
C GLY A 541 -25.01 6.01 22.54
N LEU A 542 -26.20 6.10 21.93
CA LEU A 542 -27.35 6.81 22.50
C LEU A 542 -27.82 6.19 23.82
N PHE A 543 -27.93 4.85 23.87
CA PHE A 543 -28.31 4.13 25.07
C PHE A 543 -27.33 4.39 26.23
N LEU A 544 -26.02 4.26 25.99
CA LEU A 544 -25.00 4.45 27.01
C LEU A 544 -24.86 5.92 27.44
N ALA A 545 -25.07 6.88 26.52
CA ALA A 545 -25.15 8.29 26.86
C ALA A 545 -26.32 8.57 27.82
N GLY A 546 -27.50 7.99 27.55
CA GLY A 546 -28.65 8.05 28.44
C GLY A 546 -28.35 7.42 29.81
N CYS A 547 -27.73 6.23 29.82
CA CYS A 547 -27.31 5.57 31.05
C CYS A 547 -26.33 6.40 31.87
N ALA A 548 -25.37 7.08 31.24
CA ALA A 548 -24.38 7.91 31.92
C ALA A 548 -24.98 9.08 32.70
N VAL A 549 -26.03 9.71 32.15
CA VAL A 549 -26.65 10.90 32.77
C VAL A 549 -27.86 10.56 33.64
N PHE A 550 -28.46 9.37 33.47
CA PHE A 550 -29.64 8.93 34.22
C PHE A 550 -29.54 9.14 35.74
N PRO A 551 -28.42 8.86 36.43
CA PRO A 551 -28.30 9.08 37.86
C PRO A 551 -28.40 10.55 38.31
N LEU A 552 -28.20 11.51 37.41
CA LEU A 552 -28.36 12.93 37.72
C LEU A 552 -29.84 13.31 37.93
N PHE A 553 -30.75 12.63 37.23
CA PHE A 553 -32.18 12.91 37.25
C PHE A 553 -32.98 11.90 38.09
N SER A 554 -32.38 10.75 38.40
CA SER A 554 -33.05 9.69 39.14
C SER A 554 -33.20 10.02 40.63
N LYS A 555 -34.44 9.98 41.13
CA LYS A 555 -34.76 10.07 42.56
C LYS A 555 -34.12 8.91 43.36
N ALA A 556 -33.80 7.79 42.71
CA ALA A 556 -33.14 6.64 43.32
C ALA A 556 -31.76 7.01 43.91
N ARG A 557 -31.05 8.01 43.34
CA ARG A 557 -29.75 8.48 43.84
C ARG A 557 -29.81 9.06 45.26
N LYS A 558 -30.93 9.71 45.63
CA LYS A 558 -31.10 10.38 46.93
C LYS A 558 -31.14 9.41 48.12
N ARG A 559 -31.29 8.11 47.86
CA ARG A 559 -31.43 7.04 48.88
C ARG A 559 -30.19 6.12 48.95
N LEU A 560 -29.10 6.44 48.25
CA LEU A 560 -27.93 5.58 48.15
C LEU A 560 -26.88 5.89 49.23
N GLY A 561 -26.33 4.85 49.86
CA GLY A 561 -25.14 4.96 50.70
C GLY A 561 -23.86 5.25 49.90
N LYS A 562 -22.79 5.70 50.57
CA LYS A 562 -21.52 6.14 49.96
C LYS A 562 -20.93 5.14 48.93
N GLY A 563 -20.91 3.84 49.25
CA GLY A 563 -20.39 2.82 48.33
C GLY A 563 -21.21 2.68 47.04
N ARG A 564 -22.54 2.83 47.10
CA ARG A 564 -23.40 2.78 45.90
C ARG A 564 -23.30 4.07 45.08
N LEU A 565 -23.08 5.22 45.73
CA LEU A 565 -22.77 6.46 45.02
C LEU A 565 -21.46 6.36 44.24
N PHE A 566 -20.43 5.74 44.83
CA PHE A 566 -19.18 5.46 44.14
C PHE A 566 -19.36 4.52 42.93
N LEU A 567 -20.08 3.41 43.08
CA LEU A 567 -20.41 2.51 41.97
C LEU A 567 -21.23 3.20 40.88
N THR A 568 -22.14 4.10 41.26
CA THR A 568 -22.93 4.91 40.32
C THR A 568 -22.02 5.80 39.47
N ALA A 569 -21.04 6.46 40.10
CA ALA A 569 -20.07 7.27 39.38
C ALA A 569 -19.22 6.41 38.42
N LEU A 570 -18.68 5.29 38.90
CA LEU A 570 -17.88 4.39 38.06
C LEU A 570 -18.66 3.80 36.87
N THR A 571 -19.93 3.43 37.08
CA THR A 571 -20.80 2.91 36.00
C THR A 571 -21.16 3.99 34.99
N SER A 572 -21.35 5.23 35.44
CA SER A 572 -21.58 6.36 34.54
C SER A 572 -20.31 6.67 33.73
N LEU A 573 -19.15 6.63 34.37
CA LEU A 573 -17.85 6.84 33.73
C LEU A 573 -17.51 5.73 32.72
N SER A 574 -17.81 4.46 33.03
CA SER A 574 -17.60 3.36 32.09
C SER A 574 -18.48 3.50 30.85
N ALA A 575 -19.75 3.90 31.02
CA ALA A 575 -20.63 4.21 29.91
C ALA A 575 -20.11 5.39 29.06
N LEU A 576 -19.69 6.49 29.69
CA LEU A 576 -19.11 7.65 29.00
C LEU A 576 -17.84 7.28 28.23
N ALA A 577 -16.98 6.42 28.79
CA ALA A 577 -15.76 5.98 28.11
C ALA A 577 -16.09 5.23 26.81
N ILE A 578 -17.12 4.38 26.80
CA ILE A 578 -17.58 3.70 25.58
C ILE A 578 -18.22 4.68 24.60
N VAL A 579 -19.04 5.62 25.07
CA VAL A 579 -19.61 6.68 24.20
C VAL A 579 -18.51 7.49 23.55
N ALA A 580 -17.49 7.89 24.31
CA ALA A 580 -16.33 8.61 23.78
C ALA A 580 -15.60 7.80 22.71
N ASN A 581 -15.42 6.49 22.89
CA ASN A 581 -14.83 5.62 21.88
C ASN A 581 -15.69 5.52 20.61
N ILE A 582 -17.01 5.31 20.74
CA ILE A 582 -17.93 5.24 19.60
C ILE A 582 -17.87 6.52 18.77
N LEU A 583 -17.86 7.68 19.44
CA LEU A 583 -17.82 8.98 18.78
C LEU A 583 -16.45 9.28 18.16
N TYR A 584 -15.38 9.10 18.92
CA TYR A 584 -14.01 9.40 18.49
C TYR A 584 -13.59 8.59 17.27
N TRP A 585 -13.84 7.28 17.29
CA TRP A 585 -13.54 6.39 16.17
C TRP A 585 -14.63 6.39 15.09
N SER A 586 -15.67 7.21 15.25
CA SER A 586 -16.78 7.30 14.30
C SER A 586 -17.35 5.92 13.96
N LEU A 587 -17.49 5.04 14.95
CA LEU A 587 -17.85 3.63 14.73
C LEU A 587 -19.27 3.46 14.14
N TYR A 588 -20.08 4.51 14.22
CA TYR A 588 -21.42 4.58 13.66
C TYR A 588 -21.44 4.94 12.16
N GLN A 589 -20.32 5.38 11.58
CA GLN A 589 -20.27 5.79 10.18
C GLN A 589 -20.08 4.56 9.27
N TRP A 590 -21.18 4.17 8.60
CA TRP A 590 -21.27 2.99 7.74
C TRP A 590 -20.61 3.15 6.35
N TRP A 591 -20.32 4.39 5.93
CA TRP A 591 -19.99 4.79 4.55
C TRP A 591 -18.48 4.96 4.36
N VAL A 592 -17.73 4.46 5.35
CA VAL A 592 -16.30 4.69 5.54
C VAL A 592 -15.47 3.43 5.21
N MET A 593 -16.13 2.41 4.67
CA MET A 593 -15.46 1.23 4.13
C MET A 593 -15.67 1.14 2.62
#